data_AF-A0A1D1Y133-F1
#
_entry.id   AF-A0A1D1Y133-F1
#
_cell.length_a   1.000
_cell.length_b   1.000
_cell.length_c   1.000
_cell.angle_alpha   90.00
_cell.angle_beta   90.00
_cell.angle_gamma   90.00
#
_symmetry.space_group_name_H-M   'P 1'
#
loop_
_entity.id
_entity.type
_entity.pdbx_description
1 polymer ?
#
loop_
_entity_poly.entity_id
_entity_poly.type
_entity_poly.pdbx_seq_one_letter_code
_entity_poly.pdbx_strand_id
1 'polypeptide(L)'
;MSPLSAALFLVSPVLQLLWLSSATAVAAPPPPSSLSPTAACRTSVYPKLCRAILAPLRFPADPYSFGRYSVKQAMKQARRTSKTLDRLLSPRGTARSRRIGGGAGAVGALEDCRELSRLNAGYLEEVQAELAGGGGSLPSTKADRVRAVMSALVTNQQTCFDG
;
A
#
# COMPACT_ATOMS: atom_id res chain seq x y z
N MET A 1 62.45 43.03 18.22
CA MET A 1 61.22 43.28 17.42
C MET A 1 61.53 42.89 15.99
N SER A 2 60.98 41.77 15.52
CA SER A 2 61.29 41.19 14.20
C SER A 2 60.06 41.34 13.29
N PRO A 3 60.17 41.82 12.05
CA PRO A 3 59.03 42.28 11.25
C PRO A 3 58.26 41.16 10.54
N LEU A 4 58.64 39.89 10.75
CA LEU A 4 58.13 38.76 9.96
C LEU A 4 56.80 38.16 10.44
N SER A 5 56.31 38.51 11.65
CA SER A 5 55.04 37.97 12.16
C SER A 5 53.79 38.75 11.77
N ALA A 6 53.92 39.95 11.17
CA ALA A 6 52.77 40.79 10.83
C ALA A 6 52.15 40.49 9.45
N ALA A 7 52.77 39.63 8.63
CA ALA A 7 52.38 39.42 7.24
C ALA A 7 51.26 38.37 7.03
N LEU A 8 50.80 37.68 8.07
CA LEU A 8 49.83 36.59 7.93
C LEU A 8 48.36 37.00 8.08
N PHE A 9 48.07 38.28 8.36
CA PHE A 9 46.69 38.78 8.51
C PHE A 9 46.20 39.67 7.36
N LEU A 10 46.78 39.51 6.16
CA LEU A 10 46.26 40.10 4.92
C LEU A 10 45.75 39.04 3.94
N VAL A 11 45.41 37.85 4.42
CA VAL A 11 44.59 36.92 3.64
C VAL A 11 43.16 37.43 3.74
N SER A 12 42.72 38.11 2.68
CA SER A 12 41.40 38.74 2.50
C SER A 12 40.26 37.95 3.17
N PRO A 13 39.36 38.58 3.93
CA PRO A 13 38.20 37.92 4.56
C PRO A 13 37.28 37.22 3.55
N VAL A 14 37.42 37.56 2.25
CA VAL A 14 36.76 36.88 1.14
C VAL A 14 37.26 35.45 0.96
N LEU A 15 38.55 35.17 1.18
CA LEU A 15 39.14 33.84 1.00
C LEU A 15 38.78 32.87 2.14
N GLN A 16 38.52 33.39 3.34
CA GLN A 16 38.05 32.62 4.49
C GLN A 16 36.57 32.22 4.36
N LEU A 17 35.75 33.03 3.68
CA LEU A 17 34.36 32.67 3.33
C LEU A 17 34.27 31.59 2.25
N LEU A 18 35.26 31.52 1.35
CA LEU A 18 35.35 30.49 0.30
C LEU A 18 35.66 29.09 0.85
N TRP A 19 36.32 28.97 2.01
CA TRP A 19 36.62 27.68 2.64
C TRP A 19 35.46 27.07 3.45
N LEU A 20 34.48 27.87 3.90
CA LEU A 20 33.30 27.35 4.59
C LEU A 20 32.22 26.79 3.63
N SER A 21 32.41 26.94 2.32
CA SER A 21 31.52 26.36 1.31
C SER A 21 31.90 24.90 0.99
N SER A 22 32.12 24.09 2.03
CA SER A 22 32.12 22.65 1.88
C SER A 22 30.66 22.23 1.71
N ALA A 23 30.22 22.13 0.46
CA ALA A 23 28.88 21.67 0.11
C ALA A 23 28.55 20.42 0.93
N THR A 24 27.56 20.52 1.83
CA THR A 24 26.91 19.36 2.42
C THR A 24 26.21 18.64 1.27
N ALA A 25 26.91 17.73 0.62
CA ALA A 25 26.30 16.78 -0.29
C ALA A 25 25.35 15.92 0.55
N VAL A 26 24.07 16.27 0.56
CA VAL A 26 23.02 15.38 1.02
C VAL A 26 23.11 14.15 0.13
N ALA A 27 23.73 13.09 0.64
CA ALA A 27 23.77 11.81 -0.03
C ALA A 27 22.33 11.41 -0.32
N ALA A 28 21.99 11.28 -1.61
CA ALA A 28 20.70 10.74 -2.00
C ALA A 28 20.55 9.37 -1.33
N PRO A 29 19.38 9.07 -0.72
CA PRO A 29 19.16 7.76 -0.13
C PRO A 29 19.43 6.69 -1.20
N PRO A 30 20.09 5.57 -0.83
CA PRO A 30 20.37 4.50 -1.78
C PRO A 30 19.05 4.06 -2.45
N PRO A 31 19.07 3.75 -3.76
CA PRO A 31 17.87 3.29 -4.45
C PRO A 31 17.29 2.09 -3.69
N PRO A 32 15.95 2.01 -3.53
CA PRO A 32 15.34 0.93 -2.80
C PRO A 32 15.79 -0.40 -3.41
N SER A 33 16.30 -1.29 -2.57
CA SER A 33 16.79 -2.60 -2.99
C SER A 33 15.68 -3.31 -3.77
N SER A 34 15.97 -3.74 -4.99
CA SER A 34 14.99 -4.49 -5.78
C SER A 34 14.66 -5.79 -5.05
N LEU A 35 13.39 -5.97 -4.65
CA LEU A 35 12.96 -7.19 -3.98
C LEU A 35 12.40 -8.16 -5.02
N SER A 36 12.79 -9.43 -4.91
CA SER A 36 12.15 -10.49 -5.68
C SER A 36 10.73 -10.77 -5.16
N PRO A 37 9.81 -11.30 -6.00
CA PRO A 37 8.50 -11.76 -5.53
C PRO A 37 8.59 -12.72 -4.35
N THR A 38 9.58 -13.60 -4.37
CA THR A 38 9.82 -14.58 -3.31
C THR A 38 10.13 -13.90 -1.98
N ALA A 39 10.99 -12.88 -2.00
CA ALA A 39 11.32 -12.10 -0.80
C ALA A 39 10.09 -11.31 -0.32
N ALA A 40 9.37 -10.64 -1.22
CA ALA A 40 8.19 -9.84 -0.89
C ALA A 40 7.03 -10.68 -0.30
N CYS A 41 6.87 -11.94 -0.74
CA CYS A 41 5.79 -12.82 -0.32
C CYS A 41 6.12 -13.70 0.89
N ARG A 42 7.35 -13.64 1.43
CA ARG A 42 7.83 -14.56 2.47
C ARG A 42 6.98 -14.53 3.74
N THR A 43 6.49 -13.36 4.13
CA THR A 43 5.70 -13.15 5.36
C THR A 43 4.19 -13.19 5.11
N SER A 44 3.76 -13.46 3.88
CA SER A 44 2.34 -13.60 3.57
C SER A 44 1.79 -14.90 4.16
N VAL A 45 0.55 -14.87 4.65
CA VAL A 45 -0.19 -16.09 5.05
C VAL A 45 -0.45 -17.00 3.84
N TYR A 46 -0.45 -16.46 2.61
CA TYR A 46 -0.62 -17.21 1.37
C TYR A 46 0.53 -16.96 0.36
N PRO A 47 1.76 -17.48 0.60
CA PRO A 47 2.93 -17.16 -0.23
C PRO A 47 2.80 -17.57 -1.70
N LYS A 48 2.07 -18.67 -1.99
CA LYS A 48 1.82 -19.11 -3.37
C LYS A 48 0.90 -18.14 -4.11
N LEU A 49 -0.21 -17.74 -3.47
CA LEU A 49 -1.15 -16.78 -4.02
C LEU A 49 -0.51 -15.41 -4.21
N CYS A 50 0.26 -14.93 -3.22
CA CYS A 50 1.01 -13.67 -3.33
C CYS A 50 1.91 -13.67 -4.57
N ARG A 51 2.69 -14.73 -4.80
CA ARG A 51 3.55 -14.84 -5.99
C ARG A 51 2.74 -14.85 -7.30
N ALA A 52 1.62 -15.57 -7.33
CA ALA A 52 0.74 -15.59 -8.50
C ALA A 52 0.15 -14.20 -8.81
N ILE A 53 -0.21 -13.44 -7.78
CA ILE A 53 -0.68 -12.06 -7.92
C ILE A 53 0.43 -11.18 -8.49
N LEU A 54 1.67 -11.29 -7.98
CA LEU A 54 2.79 -10.43 -8.41
C LEU A 54 3.43 -10.85 -9.75
N ALA A 55 3.13 -12.04 -10.28
CA ALA A 55 3.73 -12.58 -11.50
C ALA A 55 3.66 -11.65 -12.74
N PRO A 56 2.62 -10.82 -12.93
CA PRO A 56 2.56 -9.91 -14.09
C PRO A 56 3.45 -8.67 -13.98
N LEU A 57 4.05 -8.39 -12.82
CA LEU A 57 4.98 -7.27 -12.68
C LEU A 57 6.29 -7.57 -13.40
N ARG A 58 6.87 -6.55 -14.07
CA ARG A 58 8.23 -6.64 -14.60
C ARG A 58 9.23 -6.35 -13.48
N PHE A 59 10.29 -7.14 -13.43
CA PHE A 59 11.34 -7.04 -12.42
C PHE A 59 12.68 -6.61 -13.03
N PRO A 60 13.53 -5.85 -12.30
CA PRO A 60 13.37 -5.44 -10.90
C PRO A 60 12.29 -4.38 -10.71
N ALA A 61 11.49 -4.51 -9.65
CA ALA A 61 10.42 -3.56 -9.33
C ALA A 61 10.71 -2.91 -7.97
N ASP A 62 10.44 -1.62 -7.87
CA ASP A 62 10.47 -0.88 -6.60
C ASP A 62 9.51 -1.53 -5.58
N PRO A 63 9.89 -1.78 -4.32
CA PRO A 63 8.99 -2.33 -3.30
C PRO A 63 7.62 -1.65 -3.20
N TYR A 64 7.54 -0.34 -3.45
CA TYR A 64 6.25 0.39 -3.45
C TYR A 64 5.36 0.04 -4.66
N SER A 65 5.94 -0.53 -5.72
CA SER A 65 5.16 -1.07 -6.84
C SER A 65 4.39 -2.34 -6.43
N PHE A 66 4.90 -3.15 -5.50
CA PHE A 66 4.16 -4.32 -4.99
C PHE A 66 2.94 -3.91 -4.20
N GLY A 67 3.10 -2.94 -3.30
CA GLY A 67 1.97 -2.40 -2.52
C GLY A 67 0.89 -1.83 -3.43
N ARG A 68 1.27 -0.92 -4.33
CA ARG A 68 0.34 -0.29 -5.29
C ARG A 68 -0.36 -1.31 -6.19
N TYR A 69 0.39 -2.28 -6.71
CA TYR A 69 -0.18 -3.33 -7.55
C TYR A 69 -1.14 -4.23 -6.77
N SER A 70 -0.73 -4.69 -5.59
CA SER A 70 -1.55 -5.54 -4.72
C SER A 70 -2.87 -4.87 -4.34
N VAL A 71 -2.84 -3.59 -3.97
CA VAL A 71 -4.03 -2.80 -3.65
C VAL A 71 -4.95 -2.67 -4.86
N LYS A 72 -4.40 -2.42 -6.05
CA LYS A 72 -5.19 -2.38 -7.29
C LYS A 72 -5.88 -3.72 -7.59
N GLN A 73 -5.20 -4.85 -7.36
CA GLN A 73 -5.81 -6.17 -7.51
C GLN A 73 -6.89 -6.44 -6.46
N ALA A 74 -6.65 -6.07 -5.20
CA ALA A 74 -7.65 -6.16 -4.14
C ALA A 74 -8.90 -5.34 -4.47
N MET A 75 -8.74 -4.12 -5.01
CA MET A 75 -9.87 -3.27 -5.41
C MET A 75 -10.67 -3.91 -6.55
N LYS A 76 -9.99 -4.48 -7.54
CA LYS A 76 -10.64 -5.23 -8.62
C LYS A 76 -11.44 -6.40 -8.06
N GLN A 77 -10.90 -7.10 -7.06
CA GLN A 77 -11.58 -8.22 -6.42
C GLN A 77 -12.78 -7.78 -5.58
N ALA A 78 -12.64 -6.74 -4.76
CA ALA A 78 -13.73 -6.19 -3.96
C ALA A 78 -14.94 -5.79 -4.83
N ARG A 79 -14.69 -5.10 -5.95
CA ARG A 79 -15.73 -4.73 -6.93
C ARG A 79 -16.41 -5.97 -7.56
N ARG A 80 -15.64 -7.03 -7.86
CA ARG A 80 -16.19 -8.30 -8.37
C ARG A 80 -17.05 -9.03 -7.34
N THR A 81 -16.62 -9.02 -6.08
CA THR A 81 -17.38 -9.59 -4.96
C THR A 81 -18.70 -8.85 -4.78
N SER A 82 -18.68 -7.51 -4.71
CA SER A 82 -19.90 -6.69 -4.63
C SER A 82 -20.88 -7.02 -5.77
N LYS A 83 -20.39 -7.05 -7.02
CA LYS A 83 -21.23 -7.39 -8.18
C LYS A 83 -21.84 -8.80 -8.09
N THR A 84 -21.14 -9.73 -7.44
CA THR A 84 -21.65 -11.09 -7.22
C THR A 84 -22.76 -11.09 -6.18
N LEU A 85 -22.56 -10.39 -5.07
CA LEU A 85 -23.56 -10.20 -4.02
C LEU A 85 -24.81 -9.50 -4.56
N ASP A 86 -24.65 -8.43 -5.36
CA ASP A 86 -25.77 -7.75 -6.04
C ASP A 86 -26.60 -8.72 -6.90
N ARG A 87 -25.96 -9.68 -7.59
CA ARG A 87 -26.68 -10.69 -8.39
C ARG A 87 -27.42 -11.70 -7.51
N LEU A 88 -26.82 -12.11 -6.39
CA LEU A 88 -27.45 -13.02 -5.44
C LEU A 88 -28.67 -12.38 -4.75
N LEU A 89 -28.58 -11.07 -4.49
CA LEU A 89 -29.66 -10.28 -3.89
C LEU A 89 -30.71 -9.78 -4.91
N SER A 90 -30.48 -9.98 -6.21
CA SER A 90 -31.50 -9.68 -7.23
C SER A 90 -32.77 -10.51 -7.00
N PRO A 91 -33.96 -10.08 -7.48
CA PRO A 91 -35.20 -10.84 -7.32
C PRO A 91 -35.09 -12.30 -7.81
N ARG A 92 -34.34 -12.53 -8.90
CA ARG A 92 -34.06 -13.88 -9.42
C ARG A 92 -33.11 -14.66 -8.52
N GLY A 93 -32.09 -14.00 -7.98
CA GLY A 93 -31.12 -14.58 -7.05
C GLY A 93 -31.76 -14.99 -5.73
N THR A 94 -32.55 -14.11 -5.10
CA THR A 94 -33.25 -14.39 -3.84
C THR A 94 -34.31 -15.47 -4.01
N ALA A 95 -35.04 -15.50 -5.13
CA ALA A 95 -35.96 -16.58 -5.45
C ALA A 95 -35.25 -17.92 -5.69
N ARG A 96 -34.00 -17.91 -6.19
CA ARG A 96 -33.19 -19.13 -6.30
C ARG A 96 -32.67 -19.57 -4.93
N SER A 97 -32.13 -18.65 -4.13
CA SER A 97 -31.61 -18.92 -2.79
C SER A 97 -32.68 -19.53 -1.90
N ARG A 98 -33.90 -18.97 -1.93
CA ARG A 98 -35.07 -19.53 -1.23
C ARG A 98 -35.47 -20.93 -1.71
N ARG A 99 -35.34 -21.21 -3.02
CA ARG A 99 -35.67 -22.53 -3.59
C ARG A 99 -34.66 -23.62 -3.24
N ILE A 100 -33.38 -23.27 -3.04
CA ILE A 100 -32.32 -24.23 -2.67
C ILE A 100 -32.18 -24.39 -1.15
N GLY A 101 -33.19 -23.98 -0.37
CA GLY A 101 -33.23 -24.13 1.09
C GLY A 101 -32.65 -22.95 1.88
N GLY A 102 -32.24 -21.86 1.22
CA GLY A 102 -31.81 -20.63 1.90
C GLY A 102 -33.00 -19.90 2.50
N GLY A 103 -33.12 -19.90 3.84
CA GLY A 103 -34.15 -19.13 4.55
C GLY A 103 -33.91 -17.62 4.50
N ALA A 104 -34.77 -16.85 5.18
CA ALA A 104 -34.60 -15.40 5.32
C ALA A 104 -33.23 -15.00 5.90
N GLY A 105 -32.67 -15.82 6.80
CA GLY A 105 -31.32 -15.63 7.35
C GLY A 105 -30.21 -15.64 6.30
N ALA A 106 -30.34 -16.46 5.24
CA ALA A 106 -29.36 -16.48 4.15
C ALA A 106 -29.42 -15.21 3.28
N VAL A 107 -30.59 -14.58 3.17
CA VAL A 107 -30.72 -13.28 2.48
C VAL A 107 -30.10 -12.18 3.34
N GLY A 108 -30.37 -12.17 4.65
CA GLY A 108 -29.74 -11.23 5.59
C GLY A 108 -28.21 -11.30 5.58
N ALA A 109 -27.64 -12.50 5.67
CA ALA A 109 -26.18 -12.69 5.60
C ALA A 109 -25.57 -12.16 4.28
N LEU A 110 -26.27 -12.33 3.16
CA LEU A 110 -25.85 -11.76 1.87
C LEU A 110 -25.91 -10.23 1.84
N GLU A 111 -26.88 -9.62 2.51
CA GLU A 111 -26.99 -8.16 2.67
C GLU A 111 -25.86 -7.62 3.54
N ASP A 112 -25.57 -8.27 4.67
CA ASP A 112 -24.46 -7.92 5.56
C ASP A 112 -23.11 -8.03 4.83
N CYS A 113 -22.88 -9.13 4.12
CA CYS A 113 -21.67 -9.30 3.34
C CYS A 113 -21.53 -8.25 2.22
N ARG A 114 -22.65 -7.82 1.63
CA ARG A 114 -22.64 -6.76 0.61
C ARG A 114 -22.19 -5.44 1.19
N GLU A 115 -22.65 -5.09 2.38
CA GLU A 115 -22.25 -3.86 3.06
C GLU A 115 -20.77 -3.89 3.43
N LEU A 116 -20.30 -4.99 4.02
CA LEU A 116 -18.88 -5.20 4.32
C LEU A 116 -18.00 -5.13 3.05
N SER A 117 -18.48 -5.68 1.93
CA SER A 117 -17.77 -5.62 0.64
C SER A 117 -17.67 -4.19 0.08
N ARG A 118 -18.66 -3.34 0.34
CA ARG A 118 -18.63 -1.92 -0.07
C ARG A 118 -17.69 -1.10 0.80
N LEU A 119 -17.72 -1.31 2.11
CA LEU A 119 -16.74 -0.71 3.03
C LEU A 119 -15.31 -1.06 2.58
N ASN A 120 -15.07 -2.32 2.22
CA ASN A 120 -13.78 -2.75 1.70
C ASN A 120 -13.37 -2.02 0.41
N ALA A 121 -14.31 -1.75 -0.50
CA ALA A 121 -14.02 -0.98 -1.71
C ALA A 121 -13.60 0.46 -1.37
N GLY A 122 -14.28 1.12 -0.44
CA GLY A 122 -13.92 2.46 0.04
C GLY A 122 -12.57 2.49 0.75
N TYR A 123 -12.29 1.51 1.62
CA TYR A 123 -11.00 1.36 2.29
C TYR A 123 -9.83 1.19 1.31
N LEU A 124 -10.04 0.43 0.23
CA LEU A 124 -9.01 0.25 -0.81
C LEU A 124 -8.76 1.54 -1.61
N GLU A 125 -9.79 2.37 -1.80
CA GLU A 125 -9.64 3.69 -2.43
C GLU A 125 -8.84 4.64 -1.53
N GLU A 126 -9.07 4.62 -0.21
CA GLU A 126 -8.27 5.37 0.77
C GLU A 126 -6.80 4.91 0.76
N VAL A 127 -6.55 3.61 0.83
CA VAL A 127 -5.17 3.06 0.77
C VAL A 127 -4.51 3.42 -0.55
N GLN A 128 -5.24 3.36 -1.67
CA GLN A 128 -4.70 3.74 -2.98
C GLN A 128 -4.28 5.22 -3.01
N ALA A 129 -5.07 6.11 -2.41
CA ALA A 129 -4.73 7.53 -2.31
C ALA A 129 -3.49 7.76 -1.44
N GLU A 130 -3.35 7.06 -0.31
CA GLU A 130 -2.16 7.16 0.54
C GLU A 130 -0.88 6.68 -0.17
N LEU A 131 -0.99 5.66 -1.02
CA LEU A 131 0.11 5.12 -1.81
C LEU A 131 0.40 5.89 -3.11
N ALA A 132 -0.40 6.92 -3.45
CA ALA A 132 -0.22 7.70 -4.67
C ALA A 132 0.97 8.67 -4.60
N GLY A 133 1.52 8.94 -3.40
CA GLY A 133 2.72 9.76 -3.21
C GLY A 133 3.93 9.16 -3.93
N GLY A 134 4.55 9.93 -4.83
CA GLY A 134 5.59 9.45 -5.75
C GLY A 134 6.93 9.11 -5.09
N GLY A 135 7.61 8.08 -5.63
CA GLY A 135 9.06 7.81 -5.64
C GLY A 135 9.83 7.64 -4.32
N GLY A 136 9.30 8.13 -3.20
CA GLY A 136 9.97 8.16 -1.90
C GLY A 136 9.38 7.18 -0.89
N SER A 137 10.05 7.07 0.25
CA SER A 137 9.59 6.20 1.33
C SER A 137 8.25 6.68 1.88
N LEU A 138 7.29 5.77 2.07
CA LEU A 138 6.02 6.11 2.72
C LEU A 138 6.31 6.47 4.19
N PRO A 139 5.86 7.64 4.70
CA PRO A 139 6.01 8.01 6.10
C PRO A 139 5.43 6.93 7.03
N SER A 140 6.07 6.71 8.18
CA SER A 140 5.65 5.66 9.14
C SER A 140 4.18 5.79 9.55
N THR A 141 3.71 7.02 9.80
CA THR A 141 2.31 7.30 10.15
C THR A 141 1.33 6.86 9.06
N LYS A 142 1.69 7.06 7.78
CA LYS A 142 0.89 6.59 6.65
C LYS A 142 0.98 5.08 6.49
N ALA A 143 2.15 4.48 6.72
CA ALA A 143 2.33 3.03 6.68
C ALA A 143 1.48 2.32 7.76
N ASP A 144 1.42 2.88 8.97
CA ASP A 144 0.60 2.36 10.06
C ASP A 144 -0.89 2.52 9.78
N ARG A 145 -1.29 3.65 9.21
CA ARG A 145 -2.66 3.86 8.72
C ARG A 145 -3.05 2.84 7.66
N VAL A 146 -2.21 2.64 6.64
CA VAL A 146 -2.41 1.61 5.60
C VAL A 146 -2.52 0.23 6.24
N ARG A 147 -1.65 -0.11 7.20
CA ARG A 147 -1.71 -1.39 7.91
C ARG A 147 -3.04 -1.55 8.65
N ALA A 148 -3.49 -0.55 9.40
CA ALA A 148 -4.75 -0.59 10.14
C ALA A 148 -5.96 -0.76 9.21
N VAL A 149 -6.02 0.00 8.12
CA VAL A 149 -7.11 -0.10 7.13
C VAL A 149 -7.12 -1.47 6.43
N MET A 150 -5.94 -2.00 6.08
CA MET A 150 -5.83 -3.34 5.49
C MET A 150 -6.22 -4.44 6.49
N SER A 151 -5.93 -4.28 7.78
CA SER A 151 -6.42 -5.18 8.83
C SER A 151 -7.96 -5.15 8.92
N ALA A 152 -8.57 -3.97 8.91
CA ALA A 152 -10.03 -3.83 8.90
C ALA A 152 -10.67 -4.51 7.68
N LEU A 153 -10.05 -4.39 6.50
CA LEU A 153 -10.52 -5.06 5.28
C LEU A 153 -10.55 -6.58 5.42
N VAL A 154 -9.48 -7.17 5.98
CA VAL A 154 -9.39 -8.62 6.19
C VAL A 154 -10.43 -9.06 7.22
N THR A 155 -10.63 -8.31 8.30
CA THR A 155 -11.69 -8.59 9.28
C THR A 155 -13.07 -8.57 8.63
N ASN A 156 -13.40 -7.55 7.84
CA ASN A 156 -14.67 -7.47 7.11
C ASN A 156 -14.87 -8.66 6.15
N GLN A 157 -13.81 -9.09 5.47
CA GLN A 157 -13.86 -10.27 4.60
C GLN A 157 -14.14 -11.54 5.41
N GLN A 158 -13.48 -11.70 6.56
CA GLN A 158 -13.68 -12.85 7.44
C GLN A 158 -15.09 -12.88 8.03
N THR A 159 -15.59 -11.74 8.51
CA THR A 159 -16.97 -11.62 9.01
C THR A 159 -18.00 -11.97 7.94
N CYS A 160 -17.81 -11.54 6.68
CA CYS A 160 -18.69 -11.96 5.59
C CYS A 160 -18.61 -13.47 5.33
N PHE A 161 -17.42 -14.07 5.41
CA PHE A 161 -17.23 -15.49 5.13
C PHE A 161 -17.82 -16.40 6.21
N ASP A 162 -17.78 -15.96 7.47
CA ASP A 162 -18.25 -16.73 8.63
C ASP A 162 -19.78 -16.62 8.87
N GLY A 163 -20.44 -15.63 8.28
CA GLY A 163 -21.89 -15.39 8.39
C GLY A 163 -22.74 -16.17 7.39
#